data_AF-A0A3C0TAF7-F1
#
_entry.id   AF-A0A3C0TAF7-F1
#
_cell.length_a   1.000
_cell.length_b   1.000
_cell.length_c   1.000
_cell.angle_alpha   90.00
_cell.angle_beta   90.00
_cell.angle_gamma   90.00
#
_symmetry.space_group_name_H-M   'P 1'
#
loop_
_entity.id
_entity.type
_entity.pdbx_description
1 polymer ?
#
loop_
_entity_poly.entity_id
_entity_poly.type
_entity_poly.pdbx_seq_one_letter_code
_entity_poly.pdbx_strand_id
1 'polypeptide(L)'
;MIASAQAAEWRFNNPLPEKRTQTAEFVQFAEDVKKNTNGEINITVYSGGSLGLKNTDALRFLPKGAVDMSMVWANYLGRDAPALGT
;
A
#
# COMPACT_ATOMS: atom_id res chain seq x y z
N MET A 1 -17.10 -8.18 -29.29
CA MET A 1 -15.90 -7.40 -28.94
C MET A 1 -15.19 -8.12 -27.81
N ILE A 2 -13.91 -8.45 -27.95
CA ILE A 2 -13.11 -9.00 -26.85
C ILE A 2 -12.72 -7.81 -25.98
N ALA A 3 -13.25 -7.72 -24.76
CA ALA A 3 -12.78 -6.73 -23.80
C ALA A 3 -11.35 -7.10 -23.42
N SER A 4 -10.38 -6.25 -23.74
CA SER A 4 -9.04 -6.36 -23.18
C SER A 4 -9.15 -6.22 -21.67
N ALA A 5 -8.78 -7.24 -20.91
CA ALA A 5 -8.65 -7.11 -19.47
C ALA A 5 -7.54 -6.08 -19.20
N GLN A 6 -7.92 -4.89 -18.74
CA GLN A 6 -6.96 -3.87 -18.36
C GLN A 6 -6.44 -4.21 -16.96
N ALA A 7 -5.11 -4.22 -16.80
CA ALA A 7 -4.50 -4.47 -15.50
C ALA A 7 -5.02 -3.46 -14.46
N ALA A 8 -5.33 -3.95 -13.26
CA ALA A 8 -5.65 -3.11 -12.13
C ALA A 8 -4.36 -2.48 -11.60
N GLU A 9 -4.30 -1.16 -11.65
CA GLU A 9 -3.16 -0.39 -11.13
C GLU A 9 -3.42 -0.01 -9.67
N TRP A 10 -2.69 -0.62 -8.75
CA TRP A 10 -2.82 -0.43 -7.32
C TRP A 10 -1.70 0.46 -6.78
N ARG A 11 -2.04 1.33 -5.83
CA ARG A 11 -1.11 2.22 -5.15
C ARG A 11 -0.86 1.69 -3.75
N PHE A 12 0.41 1.46 -3.42
CA PHE A 12 0.85 1.09 -2.07
C PHE A 12 1.57 2.28 -1.44
N ASN A 13 1.02 2.82 -0.34
CA ASN A 13 1.69 3.83 0.48
C ASN A 13 2.72 3.18 1.43
N ASN A 14 4.01 3.52 1.23
CA ASN A 14 5.10 3.12 2.11
C ASN A 14 5.73 4.38 2.77
N PRO A 15 5.52 4.61 4.07
CA PRO A 15 6.12 5.76 4.77
C PRO A 15 7.62 5.58 5.01
N LEU A 16 8.20 4.39 4.81
CA LEU A 16 9.62 4.16 5.03
C LEU A 16 10.48 4.74 3.90
N PRO A 17 11.69 5.23 4.20
CA PRO A 17 12.68 5.56 3.18
C PRO A 17 13.01 4.36 2.28
N GLU A 18 13.38 4.63 1.02
CA GLU A 18 13.77 3.59 0.06
C GLU A 18 14.91 2.70 0.55
N LYS A 19 15.87 3.27 1.30
CA LYS A 19 17.02 2.53 1.83
C LYS A 19 16.70 1.62 3.03
N ARG A 20 15.48 1.65 3.57
CA ARG A 20 15.08 0.71 4.63
C ARG A 20 14.95 -0.69 4.04
N THR A 21 15.45 -1.69 4.75
CA THR A 21 15.40 -3.09 4.30
C THR A 21 13.98 -3.58 4.02
N GLN A 22 13.01 -3.18 4.85
CA GLN A 22 11.60 -3.52 4.64
C GLN A 22 11.01 -2.96 3.33
N THR A 23 11.55 -1.86 2.81
CA THR A 23 11.06 -1.30 1.54
C THR A 23 11.33 -2.26 0.38
N ALA A 24 12.47 -2.96 0.39
CA ALA A 24 12.77 -3.97 -0.63
C ALA A 24 11.78 -5.15 -0.57
N GLU A 25 11.32 -5.53 0.63
CA GLU A 25 10.31 -6.57 0.80
C GLU A 25 8.95 -6.16 0.21
N PHE A 26 8.55 -4.89 0.32
CA PHE A 26 7.32 -4.39 -0.31
C PHE A 26 7.42 -4.33 -1.84
N VAL A 27 8.60 -4.02 -2.38
CA VAL A 27 8.85 -4.08 -3.82
C VAL A 27 8.79 -5.52 -4.31
N GLN A 28 9.42 -6.46 -3.59
CA GLN A 28 9.34 -7.88 -3.93
C GLN A 28 7.89 -8.39 -3.90
N PHE A 29 7.11 -7.99 -2.88
CA PHE A 29 5.69 -8.31 -2.81
C PHE A 29 4.92 -7.81 -4.05
N ALA A 30 5.19 -6.58 -4.51
CA ALA A 30 4.56 -6.04 -5.72
C ALA A 30 4.92 -6.84 -6.98
N GLU A 31 6.18 -7.26 -7.11
CA GLU A 31 6.66 -8.11 -8.21
C GLU A 31 6.02 -9.50 -8.18
N ASP A 32 5.92 -10.10 -6.99
CA ASP A 32 5.33 -11.41 -6.79
C ASP A 32 3.84 -11.40 -7.11
N VAL A 33 3.10 -10.34 -6.71
CA VAL A 33 1.69 -10.17 -7.08
C VAL A 33 1.58 -10.10 -8.60
N LYS A 34 2.34 -9.22 -9.26
CA LYS A 34 2.31 -9.08 -10.72
C LYS A 34 2.57 -10.42 -11.42
N LYS A 35 3.58 -11.16 -10.97
CA LYS A 35 3.93 -12.48 -11.52
C LYS A 35 2.80 -13.49 -11.32
N ASN A 36 2.26 -13.59 -10.12
CA ASN A 36 1.27 -14.61 -9.77
C ASN A 36 -0.12 -14.31 -10.31
N THR A 37 -0.40 -13.05 -10.68
CA THR A 37 -1.65 -12.65 -11.35
C THR A 37 -1.48 -12.48 -12.86
N ASN A 38 -0.36 -12.94 -13.46
CA ASN A 38 -0.06 -12.74 -14.88
C ASN A 38 -0.23 -11.28 -15.36
N GLY A 39 0.12 -10.32 -14.50
CA GLY A 39 0.00 -8.89 -14.79
C GLY A 39 -1.40 -8.29 -14.65
N GLU A 40 -2.40 -9.05 -14.21
CA GLU A 40 -3.74 -8.51 -13.93
C GLU A 40 -3.75 -7.49 -12.79
N ILE A 41 -2.80 -7.57 -11.85
CA ILE A 41 -2.60 -6.59 -10.78
C ILE A 41 -1.16 -6.07 -10.86
N ASN A 42 -1.02 -4.76 -11.01
CA ASN A 42 0.25 -4.05 -10.97
C ASN A 42 0.26 -3.11 -9.76
N ILE A 43 1.19 -3.31 -8.83
CA ILE A 43 1.30 -2.48 -7.62
C ILE A 43 2.46 -1.51 -7.78
N THR A 44 2.20 -0.21 -7.62
CA THR A 44 3.24 0.82 -7.49
C THR A 44 3.48 1.15 -6.02
N VAL A 45 4.71 0.95 -5.55
CA VAL A 45 5.12 1.26 -4.17
C VAL A 45 5.64 2.69 -4.08
N TYR A 46 4.91 3.56 -3.39
CA TYR A 46 5.29 4.95 -3.15
C TYR A 46 5.99 5.07 -1.80
N SER A 47 7.32 5.14 -1.84
CA SER A 47 8.18 5.16 -0.65
C SER A 47 8.45 6.58 -0.14
N GLY A 48 9.04 6.67 1.05
CA GLY A 48 9.53 7.92 1.66
C GLY A 48 8.43 8.91 2.03
N GLY A 49 7.17 8.46 2.14
CA GLY A 49 6.04 9.34 2.40
C GLY A 49 5.72 10.29 1.24
N SER A 50 6.11 9.95 0.01
CA SER A 50 5.94 10.76 -1.20
C SER A 50 4.48 11.15 -1.52
N LEU A 51 3.51 10.41 -1.00
CA LEU A 51 2.08 10.70 -1.15
C LEU A 51 1.52 11.69 -0.11
N GLY A 52 2.31 12.10 0.89
CA GLY A 52 1.87 12.99 1.97
C GLY A 52 0.82 12.40 2.92
N LEU A 53 0.57 11.10 2.83
CA LEU A 53 -0.40 10.39 3.68
C LEU A 53 0.21 10.07 5.05
N LYS A 54 -0.43 10.54 6.12
CA LYS A 54 0.02 10.32 7.50
C LYS A 54 -0.44 8.96 8.00
N ASN A 55 0.45 8.17 8.61
CA ASN A 55 0.11 6.85 9.16
C ASN A 55 -1.02 6.90 10.21
N THR A 56 -1.08 7.96 11.01
CA THR A 56 -2.16 8.18 11.99
C THR A 56 -3.54 8.31 11.35
N ASP A 57 -3.61 8.60 10.05
CA ASP A 57 -4.85 8.79 9.30
C ASP A 57 -5.19 7.60 8.38
N ALA A 58 -4.48 6.47 8.51
CA ALA A 58 -4.65 5.29 7.66
C ALA A 58 -6.10 4.80 7.58
N LEU A 59 -6.78 4.71 8.73
CA LEU A 59 -8.18 4.27 8.81
C LEU A 59 -9.17 5.29 8.22
N ARG A 60 -8.72 6.51 7.89
CA ARG A 60 -9.55 7.54 7.27
C ARG A 60 -9.36 7.63 5.77
N PHE A 61 -8.15 7.36 5.27
CA PHE A 61 -7.85 7.45 3.83
C PHE A 61 -7.99 6.12 3.09
N LEU A 62 -7.70 4.97 3.73
CA LEU A 62 -7.82 3.66 3.08
C LEU A 62 -9.27 3.36 2.64
N PRO A 63 -10.30 3.51 3.50
CA PRO A 63 -11.68 3.24 3.09
C PRO A 63 -12.21 4.19 2.01
N LYS A 64 -11.55 5.33 1.82
CA LYS A 64 -11.90 6.33 0.80
C LYS A 64 -11.18 6.10 -0.52
N GLY A 65 -10.36 5.05 -0.63
CA GLY A 65 -9.63 4.72 -1.86
C GLY A 65 -8.51 5.73 -2.19
N ALA A 66 -7.95 6.43 -1.20
CA ALA A 66 -6.81 7.32 -1.44
C ALA A 66 -5.59 6.54 -1.95
N VAL A 67 -5.44 5.30 -1.47
CA VAL A 67 -4.53 4.25 -1.97
C VAL A 67 -5.21 2.91 -1.75
N ASP A 68 -4.75 1.88 -2.46
CA ASP A 68 -5.29 0.53 -2.40
C ASP A 68 -4.67 -0.25 -1.23
N MET A 69 -3.43 0.11 -0.86
CA MET A 69 -2.68 -0.51 0.23
C MET A 69 -1.82 0.51 0.98
N SER A 70 -1.53 0.24 2.26
CA SER A 70 -0.56 1.01 3.04
C SER A 70 0.12 0.12 4.06
N MET A 71 1.42 0.28 4.25
CA MET A 71 2.06 -0.19 5.48
C MET A 71 1.61 0.70 6.63
N VAL A 72 1.19 0.10 7.74
CA VAL A 72 0.80 0.82 8.95
C VAL A 72 1.28 0.06 10.17
N TRP A 73 1.92 0.74 11.12
CA TRP A 73 2.21 0.17 12.43
C TRP A 73 0.96 0.25 13.31
N ALA A 74 0.64 -0.84 14.02
CA ALA A 74 -0.60 -0.97 14.80
C ALA A 74 -0.78 0.16 15.83
N ASN A 75 0.30 0.62 16.46
CA ASN A 75 0.28 1.73 17.43
C ASN A 75 -0.23 3.07 16.84
N TYR A 76 -0.23 3.26 15.52
CA TYR A 76 -0.84 4.45 14.88
C TYR A 76 -2.36 4.36 14.75
N LEU A 77 -2.94 3.17 14.91
CA LEU A 77 -4.36 2.92 14.70
C LEU A 77 -5.21 3.27 15.93
N GLY A 78 -4.60 3.34 17.12
CA GLY A 78 -5.32 3.48 18.40
C GLY A 78 -6.28 4.68 18.48
N ARG A 79 -6.02 5.77 17.75
CA ARG A 79 -6.92 6.93 17.69
C ARG A 79 -8.29 6.58 17.10
N ASP A 80 -8.30 5.85 15.98
CA ASP A 80 -9.53 5.56 15.23
C ASP A 80 -10.01 4.10 15.46
N ALA A 81 -9.15 3.23 15.99
CA ALA A 81 -9.45 1.85 16.40
C ALA A 81 -8.71 1.51 17.72
N PRO A 82 -9.27 1.87 18.89
CA PRO A 82 -8.61 1.69 20.19
C PRO A 82 -8.13 0.27 20.48
N ALA A 83 -8.87 -0.75 20.02
CA ALA A 83 -8.49 -2.16 20.19
C ALA A 83 -7.19 -2.56 19.49
N LEU A 84 -6.69 -1.74 18.55
CA LEU A 84 -5.45 -1.98 17.79
C LEU A 84 -4.28 -1.14 18.28
N GLY A 85 -4.50 -0.16 19.16
CA GLY A 85 -3.46 0.70 19.73
C GLY A 85 -2.87 0.07 20.98
N THR A 86 -1.86 -0.77 20.81
CA THR A 86 -1.04 -1.31 21.91
C THR A 86 -0.08 -0.26 22.47
#